data_AF-Q168D5-F1
#
_entry.id   AF-Q168D5-F1
#
_cell.length_a   1.000
_cell.length_b   1.000
_cell.length_c   1.000
_cell.angle_alpha   90.00
_cell.angle_beta   90.00
_cell.angle_gamma   90.00
#
_symmetry.space_group_name_H-M   'P 1'
#
loop_
_entity.id
_entity.type
_entity.pdbx_description
1 polymer ?
#
loop_
_entity_poly.entity_id
_entity_poly.type
_entity_poly.pdbx_seq_one_letter_code
_entity_poly.pdbx_strand_id
1 'polypeptide(L)'
;MKPEKLEDPELCRRVKRLDKVVGQLEKRFSSALYDIGSLKGTVDNPNVGKKLGHSYSGHFLDTSIRALSAKVALFVTKSFDKNSHSVTSFLREVDGMAPYIEHVRKSKHPDWSDEWLEVGGVAKTIRELSERVDLLQSSEQFLALKINRDEMLAHSLEGESGQRRKLNKIDIDPSPITYRQLLDMSVETAEIISEAIRIWTFSVIDPKDWIENAEEYAVMFWHSIPSLTEVEEMPDKKE
;
A
#
# COMPACT_ATOMS: atom_id res chain seq x y z
N MET A 1 33.20 35.45 -11.28
CA MET A 1 32.63 34.94 -10.02
C MET A 1 32.42 33.45 -10.18
N LYS A 2 33.12 32.62 -9.40
CA LYS A 2 32.80 31.19 -9.30
C LYS A 2 31.54 31.10 -8.41
N PRO A 3 30.51 30.32 -8.79
CA PRO A 3 29.35 30.15 -7.92
C PRO A 3 29.80 29.37 -6.68
N GLU A 4 29.63 29.97 -5.51
CA GLU A 4 29.78 29.27 -4.22
C GLU A 4 28.76 28.14 -4.17
N LYS A 5 29.22 26.92 -4.46
CA LYS A 5 28.54 25.71 -4.02
C LYS A 5 28.79 25.53 -2.52
N LEU A 6 28.09 26.31 -1.71
CA LEU A 6 27.77 25.91 -0.34
C LEU A 6 26.39 25.24 -0.41
N GLU A 7 26.35 24.03 -0.97
CA GLU A 7 25.20 23.15 -0.79
C GLU A 7 25.10 22.89 0.71
N ASP A 8 24.03 23.38 1.34
CA ASP A 8 23.73 23.12 2.74
C ASP A 8 23.89 21.61 3.04
N PRO A 9 24.88 21.22 3.88
CA PRO A 9 25.15 19.81 4.18
C PRO A 9 23.93 19.09 4.76
N GLU A 10 23.06 19.81 5.46
CA GLU A 10 21.81 19.27 6.00
C GLU A 10 20.81 18.98 4.88
N LEU A 11 20.60 19.94 3.96
CA LEU A 11 19.78 19.74 2.77
C LEU A 11 20.25 18.53 1.96
N CYS A 12 21.55 18.40 1.70
CA CYS A 12 22.11 17.25 0.98
C CYS A 12 21.80 15.91 1.67
N ARG A 13 21.88 15.86 3.01
CA ARG A 13 21.51 14.67 3.79
C ARG A 13 20.02 14.38 3.71
N ARG A 14 19.17 15.40 3.81
CA ARG A 14 17.70 15.27 3.72
C ARG A 14 17.28 14.73 2.35
N VAL A 15 17.81 15.28 1.27
CA VAL A 15 17.58 14.80 -0.11
C VAL A 15 17.92 13.31 -0.23
N LYS A 16 19.10 12.89 0.22
CA LYS A 16 19.49 11.47 0.20
C LYS A 16 18.57 10.56 1.02
N ARG A 17 18.05 11.06 2.16
CA ARG A 17 17.07 10.31 2.97
C ARG A 17 15.74 10.19 2.24
N LEU A 18 15.26 11.26 1.62
CA LEU A 18 14.04 11.25 0.81
C LEU A 18 14.15 10.29 -0.37
N ASP A 19 15.25 10.36 -1.14
CA ASP A 19 15.49 9.41 -2.25
C ASP A 19 15.42 7.95 -1.78
N LYS A 20 16.02 7.66 -0.63
CA LYS A 20 15.97 6.31 -0.05
C LYS A 20 14.55 5.93 0.38
N VAL A 21 13.80 6.85 1.00
CA VAL A 21 12.43 6.59 1.44
C VAL A 21 11.54 6.35 0.22
N VAL A 22 11.57 7.23 -0.79
CA VAL A 22 10.76 7.16 -1.99
C VAL A 22 11.08 5.92 -2.82
N GLY A 23 12.36 5.60 -3.04
CA GLY A 23 12.72 4.38 -3.78
C GLY A 23 12.27 3.08 -3.10
N GLN A 24 12.16 3.07 -1.76
CA GLN A 24 11.58 1.94 -1.04
C GLN A 24 10.06 1.91 -1.09
N LEU A 25 9.40 3.08 -1.10
CA LEU A 25 7.96 3.19 -1.32
C LEU A 25 7.59 2.69 -2.72
N GLU A 26 8.28 3.15 -3.76
CA GLU A 26 8.09 2.71 -5.16
C GLU A 26 8.18 1.19 -5.29
N LYS A 27 9.24 0.57 -4.73
CA LYS A 27 9.43 -0.88 -4.79
C LYS A 27 8.26 -1.65 -4.16
N ARG A 28 7.74 -1.18 -3.03
CA ARG A 28 6.61 -1.81 -2.33
C ARG A 28 5.31 -1.56 -3.07
N PHE A 29 5.13 -0.34 -3.56
CA PHE A 29 3.96 0.12 -4.30
C PHE A 29 3.71 -0.73 -5.54
N SER A 30 4.68 -0.86 -6.45
CA SER A 30 4.49 -1.62 -7.69
C SER A 30 4.10 -3.08 -7.45
N SER A 31 4.70 -3.75 -6.46
CA SER A 31 4.30 -5.12 -6.12
C SER A 31 2.89 -5.18 -5.53
N ALA A 32 2.53 -4.22 -4.68
CA ALA A 32 1.27 -4.23 -3.96
C ALA A 32 0.06 -4.00 -4.89
N LEU A 33 0.20 -3.20 -5.95
CA LEU A 33 -0.90 -2.97 -6.91
C LEU A 33 -1.43 -4.28 -7.51
N TYR A 34 -0.54 -5.20 -7.90
CA TYR A 34 -0.92 -6.52 -8.40
C TYR A 34 -1.57 -7.38 -7.32
N ASP A 35 -1.07 -7.32 -6.08
CA ASP A 35 -1.63 -8.08 -4.96
C ASP A 35 -3.05 -7.60 -4.62
N ILE A 36 -3.27 -6.28 -4.63
CA ILE A 36 -4.56 -5.65 -4.38
C ILE A 36 -5.57 -6.03 -5.46
N GLY A 37 -5.21 -5.86 -6.74
CA GLY A 37 -6.08 -6.25 -7.86
C GLY A 37 -6.40 -7.73 -7.85
N SER A 38 -5.41 -8.58 -7.58
CA SER A 38 -5.63 -10.03 -7.46
C SER A 38 -6.58 -10.40 -6.33
N LEU A 39 -6.44 -9.76 -5.16
CA LEU A 39 -7.32 -9.98 -4.02
C LEU A 39 -8.75 -9.50 -4.33
N LYS A 40 -8.88 -8.33 -4.96
CA LYS A 40 -10.16 -7.75 -5.38
C LYS A 40 -10.92 -8.67 -6.36
N GLY A 41 -10.23 -9.16 -7.39
CA GLY A 41 -10.78 -10.11 -8.37
C GLY A 41 -11.08 -11.50 -7.79
N THR A 42 -10.68 -11.77 -6.55
CA THR A 42 -10.90 -13.04 -5.84
C THR A 42 -12.02 -12.93 -4.80
N VAL A 43 -12.00 -11.94 -3.92
CA VAL A 43 -12.92 -11.83 -2.76
C VAL A 43 -14.38 -11.65 -3.21
N ASP A 44 -14.61 -10.87 -4.26
CA ASP A 44 -15.96 -10.56 -4.75
C ASP A 44 -16.42 -11.52 -5.87
N ASN A 45 -15.63 -12.54 -6.19
CA ASN A 45 -15.91 -13.44 -7.30
C ASN A 45 -16.72 -14.66 -6.84
N PRO A 46 -18.01 -14.78 -7.24
CA PRO A 46 -18.90 -15.84 -6.78
C PRO A 46 -18.47 -17.24 -7.28
N ASN A 47 -17.59 -17.32 -8.28
CA ASN A 47 -17.10 -18.59 -8.78
C ASN A 47 -16.03 -19.18 -7.87
N VAL A 48 -15.26 -18.37 -7.13
CA VAL A 48 -14.11 -18.85 -6.33
C VAL A 48 -14.53 -19.93 -5.34
N GLY A 49 -15.57 -19.68 -4.54
CA GLY A 49 -16.07 -20.66 -3.58
C GLY A 49 -16.50 -21.98 -4.25
N LYS A 50 -17.09 -21.92 -5.44
CA LYS A 50 -17.47 -23.11 -6.22
C LYS A 50 -16.27 -23.86 -6.78
N LYS A 51 -15.21 -23.16 -7.19
CA LYS A 51 -14.00 -23.78 -7.74
C LYS A 51 -13.17 -24.48 -6.66
N LEU A 52 -13.15 -23.94 -5.45
CA LEU A 52 -12.34 -24.44 -4.33
C LEU A 52 -13.06 -25.45 -3.44
N GLY A 53 -14.40 -25.38 -3.39
CA GLY A 53 -15.20 -26.13 -2.41
C GLY A 53 -15.02 -27.64 -2.49
N HIS A 54 -14.80 -28.28 -1.34
CA HIS A 54 -14.65 -29.73 -1.19
C HIS A 54 -13.45 -30.37 -1.92
N SER A 55 -12.49 -29.57 -2.38
CA SER A 55 -11.29 -30.03 -3.07
C SER A 55 -10.04 -29.95 -2.18
N TYR A 56 -9.15 -30.94 -2.30
CA TYR A 56 -7.83 -30.92 -1.62
C TYR A 56 -6.93 -29.81 -2.19
N SER A 57 -6.84 -29.72 -3.51
CA SER A 57 -6.16 -28.64 -4.23
C SER A 57 -6.83 -27.29 -3.96
N GLY A 58 -8.15 -27.30 -3.74
CA GLY A 58 -8.91 -26.14 -3.28
C GLY A 58 -8.41 -25.57 -1.95
N HIS A 59 -8.03 -26.42 -0.99
CA HIS A 59 -7.46 -25.99 0.28
C HIS A 59 -6.10 -25.27 0.12
N PHE A 60 -5.27 -25.72 -0.82
CA PHE A 60 -4.00 -25.07 -1.13
C PHE A 60 -4.21 -23.66 -1.69
N LEU A 61 -5.20 -23.49 -2.58
CA LEU A 61 -5.56 -22.18 -3.11
C LEU A 61 -6.19 -21.27 -2.06
N ASP A 62 -7.06 -21.79 -1.17
CA ASP A 62 -7.59 -21.00 -0.04
C ASP A 62 -6.45 -20.46 0.84
N THR A 63 -5.46 -21.31 1.14
CA THR A 63 -4.26 -20.91 1.89
C THR A 63 -3.51 -19.78 1.16
N SER A 64 -3.40 -19.87 -0.16
CA SER A 64 -2.76 -18.83 -0.99
C SER A 64 -3.53 -17.50 -0.95
N ILE A 65 -4.87 -17.54 -0.96
CA ILE A 65 -5.73 -16.34 -0.83
C ILE A 65 -5.53 -15.68 0.54
N ARG A 66 -5.46 -16.48 1.61
CA ARG A 66 -5.17 -15.96 2.97
C ARG A 66 -3.77 -15.34 3.06
N ALA A 67 -2.77 -15.96 2.42
CA ALA A 67 -1.42 -15.41 2.36
C ALA A 67 -1.37 -14.09 1.59
N LEU A 68 -2.11 -13.99 0.48
CA LEU A 68 -2.27 -12.74 -0.27
C LEU A 68 -2.91 -11.65 0.58
N SER A 69 -3.98 -11.99 1.30
CA SER A 69 -4.66 -11.07 2.22
C SER A 69 -3.73 -10.56 3.33
N ALA A 70 -2.93 -11.45 3.92
CA ALA A 70 -1.92 -11.08 4.90
C ALA A 70 -0.83 -10.16 4.31
N LYS A 71 -0.43 -10.39 3.05
CA LYS A 71 0.53 -9.53 2.35
C LYS A 71 -0.03 -8.12 2.14
N VAL A 72 -1.30 -8.00 1.74
CA VAL A 72 -1.99 -6.71 1.60
C VAL A 72 -2.12 -6.00 2.96
N ALA A 73 -2.47 -6.71 4.02
CA ALA A 73 -2.50 -6.17 5.39
C ALA A 73 -1.13 -5.64 5.84
N LEU A 74 -0.05 -6.37 5.55
CA LEU A 74 1.32 -5.95 5.83
C LEU A 74 1.73 -4.74 4.99
N PHE A 75 1.29 -4.65 3.73
CA PHE A 75 1.53 -3.48 2.89
C PHE A 75 0.89 -2.23 3.50
N VAL A 76 -0.40 -2.27 3.85
CA VAL A 76 -1.10 -1.14 4.48
C VAL A 76 -0.38 -0.70 5.76
N THR A 77 -0.18 -1.62 6.70
CA THR A 77 0.38 -1.27 8.01
C THR A 77 1.83 -0.79 7.95
N LYS A 78 2.70 -1.43 7.15
CA LYS A 78 4.12 -1.02 7.02
C LYS A 78 4.29 0.31 6.29
N SER A 79 3.36 0.67 5.42
CA SER A 79 3.40 1.93 4.68
C SER A 79 3.27 3.16 5.58
N PHE A 80 2.83 2.99 6.84
CA PHE A 80 2.69 4.06 7.81
C PHE A 80 3.45 3.82 9.13
N ASP A 81 4.35 2.83 9.19
CA ASP A 81 5.16 2.58 10.38
C ASP A 81 6.26 3.66 10.53
N LYS A 82 6.32 4.30 11.71
CA LYS A 82 7.26 5.40 12.03
C LYS A 82 8.75 5.04 11.96
N ASN A 83 9.07 3.74 12.05
CA ASN A 83 10.45 3.23 12.11
C ASN A 83 10.93 2.63 10.78
N SER A 84 10.18 2.82 9.69
CA SER A 84 10.50 2.24 8.40
C SER A 84 10.57 3.30 7.29
N HIS A 85 10.99 2.89 6.10
CA HIS A 85 10.80 3.68 4.89
C HIS A 85 9.30 3.68 4.53
N SER A 86 8.58 4.66 5.08
CA SER A 86 7.12 4.79 5.09
C SER A 86 6.70 6.19 4.66
N VAL A 87 5.40 6.36 4.42
CA VAL A 87 4.80 7.68 4.13
C VAL A 87 4.97 8.62 5.32
N THR A 88 4.87 8.13 6.55
CA THR A 88 5.13 8.95 7.75
C THR A 88 6.58 9.45 7.80
N SER A 89 7.55 8.61 7.42
CA SER A 89 8.94 9.05 7.30
C SER A 89 9.12 10.06 6.16
N PHE A 90 8.45 9.87 5.02
CA PHE A 90 8.44 10.84 3.93
C PHE A 90 7.94 12.22 4.39
N LEU A 91 6.76 12.27 5.02
CA LEU A 91 6.16 13.53 5.51
C LEU A 91 7.06 14.29 6.48
N ARG A 92 7.77 13.58 7.36
CA ARG A 92 8.75 14.20 8.26
C ARG A 92 9.95 14.79 7.51
N GLU A 93 10.45 14.10 6.50
CA GLU A 93 11.64 14.55 5.78
C GLU A 93 11.32 15.64 4.75
N VAL A 94 10.10 15.67 4.20
CA VAL A 94 9.66 16.63 3.17
C VAL A 94 9.16 17.95 3.76
N ASP A 95 8.94 18.02 5.08
CA ASP A 95 8.46 19.21 5.76
C ASP A 95 9.36 20.43 5.50
N GLY A 96 8.78 21.55 5.07
CA GLY A 96 9.51 22.76 4.68
C GLY A 96 10.34 22.65 3.39
N MET A 97 10.29 21.53 2.64
CA MET A 97 11.05 21.37 1.39
C MET A 97 10.30 21.81 0.13
N ALA A 98 9.10 22.37 0.24
CA ALA A 98 8.32 22.82 -0.91
C ALA A 98 9.10 23.77 -1.86
N PRO A 99 9.82 24.82 -1.39
CA PRO A 99 10.58 25.69 -2.27
C PRO A 99 11.69 24.95 -3.04
N TYR A 100 12.31 23.95 -2.40
CA TYR A 100 13.33 23.12 -3.04
C TYR A 100 12.73 22.24 -4.14
N ILE A 101 11.60 21.58 -3.87
CA ILE A 101 10.90 20.73 -4.84
C ILE A 101 10.49 21.55 -6.06
N GLU A 102 9.87 22.71 -5.85
CA GLU A 102 9.46 23.62 -6.93
C GLU A 102 10.66 24.09 -7.76
N HIS A 103 11.78 24.44 -7.12
CA HIS A 103 13.01 24.80 -7.81
C HIS A 103 13.56 23.66 -8.67
N VAL A 104 13.56 22.43 -8.15
CA VAL A 104 14.02 21.24 -8.90
C VAL A 104 13.11 20.96 -10.10
N ARG A 105 11.78 21.07 -9.93
CA ARG A 105 10.81 20.92 -11.03
C ARG A 105 11.05 21.94 -12.14
N LYS A 106 11.17 23.24 -11.79
CA LYS A 106 11.49 24.31 -12.74
C LYS A 106 12.82 24.09 -13.46
N SER A 107 13.83 23.65 -12.74
CA SER A 107 15.17 23.42 -13.31
C SER A 107 15.20 22.26 -14.29
N LYS A 108 14.39 21.21 -14.06
CA LYS A 108 14.27 20.05 -14.96
C LYS A 108 13.37 20.31 -16.17
N HIS A 109 12.39 21.19 -16.03
CA HIS A 109 11.37 21.47 -17.04
C HIS A 109 11.21 22.99 -17.25
N PRO A 110 12.24 23.69 -17.78
CA PRO A 110 12.22 25.15 -17.89
C PRO A 110 11.15 25.70 -18.84
N ASP A 111 10.68 24.89 -19.79
CA ASP A 111 9.68 25.29 -20.79
C ASP A 111 8.23 25.04 -20.32
N TRP A 112 8.03 24.39 -19.17
CA TRP A 112 6.69 24.09 -18.64
C TRP A 112 6.17 25.27 -17.83
N SER A 113 4.86 25.53 -17.87
CA SER A 113 4.30 26.63 -17.11
C SER A 113 4.30 26.34 -15.60
N ASP A 114 4.30 27.41 -14.80
CA ASP A 114 4.24 27.32 -13.34
C ASP A 114 3.00 26.56 -12.84
N GLU A 115 1.88 26.62 -13.59
CA GLU A 115 0.66 25.86 -13.29
C GLU A 115 0.87 24.36 -13.43
N TRP A 116 1.47 23.91 -14.55
CA TRP A 116 1.78 22.49 -14.78
C TRP A 116 2.78 21.94 -13.75
N LEU A 117 3.72 22.79 -13.30
CA LEU A 117 4.72 22.42 -12.30
C LEU A 117 4.22 22.53 -10.85
N GLU A 118 2.99 23.02 -10.66
CA GLU A 118 2.35 23.24 -9.36
C GLU A 118 3.12 24.21 -8.45
N VAL A 119 3.73 25.24 -9.03
CA VAL A 119 4.55 26.21 -8.31
C VAL A 119 3.66 27.02 -7.37
N GLY A 120 4.06 27.12 -6.10
CA GLY A 120 3.25 27.70 -5.03
C GLY A 120 2.17 26.75 -4.48
N GLY A 121 1.97 25.59 -5.10
CA GLY A 121 0.98 24.57 -4.69
C GLY A 121 1.57 23.45 -3.83
N VAL A 122 2.87 23.16 -3.93
CA VAL A 122 3.50 21.97 -3.32
C VAL A 122 3.31 21.92 -1.80
N ALA A 123 3.43 23.06 -1.11
CA ALA A 123 3.25 23.11 0.34
C ALA A 123 1.81 22.76 0.77
N LYS A 124 0.82 23.12 -0.04
CA LYS A 124 -0.59 22.78 0.19
C LYS A 124 -0.79 21.27 -0.01
N THR A 125 -0.26 20.71 -1.10
CA THR A 125 -0.32 19.28 -1.40
C THR A 125 0.30 18.41 -0.30
N ILE A 126 1.48 18.79 0.23
CA ILE A 126 2.12 18.08 1.36
C ILE A 126 1.21 18.07 2.59
N ARG A 127 0.52 19.19 2.87
CA ARG A 127 -0.40 19.31 4.00
C ARG A 127 -1.63 18.42 3.82
N GLU A 128 -2.25 18.46 2.65
CA GLU A 128 -3.40 17.62 2.31
C GLU A 128 -3.04 16.12 2.42
N LEU A 129 -1.84 15.74 1.96
CA LEU A 129 -1.32 14.39 2.13
C LEU A 129 -1.15 14.02 3.63
N SER A 130 -0.62 14.93 4.44
CA SER A 130 -0.48 14.71 5.89
C SER A 130 -1.84 14.51 6.57
N GLU A 131 -2.83 15.32 6.24
CA GLU A 131 -4.18 15.21 6.78
C GLU A 131 -4.83 13.87 6.40
N ARG A 132 -4.69 13.42 5.15
CA ARG A 132 -5.15 12.09 4.71
C ARG A 132 -4.48 10.97 5.51
N VAL A 133 -3.18 11.06 5.75
CA VAL A 133 -2.44 10.07 6.55
C VAL A 133 -2.95 10.04 7.99
N ASP A 134 -3.14 11.19 8.62
CA ASP A 134 -3.64 11.27 10.00
C ASP A 134 -5.06 10.71 10.13
N LEU A 135 -5.94 10.99 9.17
CA LEU A 135 -7.29 10.43 9.11
C LEU A 135 -7.27 8.91 8.96
N LEU A 136 -6.46 8.37 8.05
CA LEU A 136 -6.34 6.92 7.88
C LEU A 136 -5.76 6.26 9.13
N GLN A 137 -4.69 6.80 9.70
CA GLN A 137 -4.03 6.22 10.88
C GLN A 137 -4.86 6.25 12.15
N SER A 138 -5.82 7.19 12.25
CA SER A 138 -6.74 7.31 13.37
C SER A 138 -8.02 6.49 13.21
N SER A 139 -8.29 5.97 12.01
CA SER A 139 -9.47 5.14 11.75
C SER A 139 -9.47 3.84 12.57
N GLU A 140 -10.66 3.42 13.02
CA GLU A 140 -10.84 2.16 13.76
C GLU A 140 -10.36 0.95 12.95
N GLN A 141 -10.57 0.96 11.63
CA GLN A 141 -10.18 -0.11 10.73
C GLN A 141 -8.66 -0.25 10.66
N PHE A 142 -7.92 0.86 10.60
CA PHE A 142 -6.47 0.82 10.61
C PHE A 142 -5.93 0.34 11.96
N LEU A 143 -6.56 0.75 13.07
CA LEU A 143 -6.22 0.27 14.41
C LEU A 143 -6.46 -1.25 14.55
N ALA A 144 -7.60 -1.75 14.08
CA ALA A 144 -7.90 -3.18 14.01
C ALA A 144 -6.84 -3.94 13.21
N LEU A 145 -6.47 -3.42 12.04
CA LEU A 145 -5.48 -4.04 11.16
C LEU A 145 -4.09 -4.11 11.81
N LYS A 146 -3.68 -3.07 12.54
CA LYS A 146 -2.42 -3.10 13.30
C LYS A 146 -2.43 -4.15 14.40
N ILE A 147 -3.54 -4.30 15.12
CA ILE A 147 -3.68 -5.36 16.12
C ILE A 147 -3.61 -6.73 15.46
N ASN A 148 -4.36 -6.96 14.38
CA ASN A 148 -4.33 -8.21 13.63
C ASN A 148 -2.90 -8.55 13.16
N ARG A 149 -2.18 -7.58 12.60
CA ARG A 149 -0.77 -7.75 12.23
C ARG A 149 0.09 -8.17 13.43
N ASP A 150 0.01 -7.44 14.54
CA ASP A 150 0.88 -7.65 15.69
C ASP A 150 0.62 -9.00 16.38
N GLU A 151 -0.64 -9.44 16.43
CA GLU A 151 -1.07 -10.66 17.15
C GLU A 151 -1.05 -11.91 16.27
N MET A 152 -1.40 -11.79 14.99
CA MET A 152 -1.56 -12.95 14.10
C MET A 152 -0.41 -13.12 13.09
N LEU A 153 0.26 -12.03 12.67
CA LEU A 153 1.24 -12.08 11.58
C LEU A 153 2.69 -11.89 12.04
N ALA A 154 2.94 -11.02 13.02
CA ALA A 154 4.30 -10.66 13.43
C ALA A 154 4.90 -11.67 14.43
N HIS A 155 4.12 -12.10 15.42
CA HIS A 155 4.51 -13.08 16.42
C HIS A 155 3.25 -13.75 16.97
N SER A 156 3.20 -15.09 17.02
CA SER A 156 2.22 -15.79 17.86
C SER A 156 2.60 -15.55 19.31
N LEU A 157 2.23 -14.40 19.85
CA LEU A 157 2.40 -14.09 21.26
C LEU A 157 1.28 -14.82 22.01
N GLU A 158 1.61 -15.52 23.08
CA GLU A 158 0.62 -16.07 24.04
C GLU A 158 -0.20 -14.96 24.76
N GLY A 159 -0.06 -13.68 24.37
CA GLY A 159 -0.72 -12.54 25.03
C GLY A 159 -0.96 -11.33 24.12
N GLU A 160 -1.62 -10.32 24.67
CA GLU A 160 -2.08 -9.13 23.94
C GLU A 160 -0.93 -8.28 23.36
N SER A 161 -1.14 -7.77 22.14
CA SER A 161 -0.19 -6.85 21.50
C SER A 161 -0.03 -5.55 22.29
N GLY A 162 1.11 -4.88 22.08
CA GLY A 162 1.31 -3.53 22.62
C GLY A 162 0.27 -2.52 22.11
N GLN A 163 -0.27 -2.73 20.91
CA GLN A 163 -1.33 -1.90 20.36
C GLN A 163 -2.66 -2.13 21.08
N ARG A 164 -3.07 -3.40 21.28
CA ARG A 164 -4.30 -3.75 22.02
C ARG A 164 -4.25 -3.21 23.45
N ARG A 165 -3.13 -3.39 24.16
CA ARG A 165 -2.95 -2.82 25.52
C ARG A 165 -3.07 -1.30 25.57
N LYS A 166 -2.68 -0.57 24.51
CA LYS A 166 -2.83 0.89 24.45
C LYS A 166 -4.28 1.31 24.24
N LEU A 167 -5.02 0.58 23.40
CA LEU A 167 -6.42 0.87 23.10
C LEU A 167 -7.34 0.50 24.26
N ASN A 168 -7.08 -0.62 24.95
CA ASN A 168 -7.79 -1.01 26.16
C ASN A 168 -7.68 0.04 27.29
N LYS A 169 -6.55 0.78 27.37
CA LYS A 169 -6.38 1.88 28.35
C LYS A 169 -7.28 3.09 28.08
N ILE A 170 -7.76 3.23 26.86
CA ILE A 170 -8.66 4.32 26.43
C ILE A 170 -10.05 3.79 26.06
N ASP A 171 -10.38 2.57 26.47
CA ASP A 171 -11.67 1.91 26.26
C ASP A 171 -12.10 1.80 24.79
N ILE A 172 -11.14 1.54 23.89
CA ILE A 172 -11.39 1.27 22.47
C ILE A 172 -11.10 -0.21 22.19
N ASP A 173 -12.10 -0.96 21.73
CA ASP A 173 -11.94 -2.32 21.19
C ASP A 173 -12.41 -2.35 19.73
N PRO A 174 -11.47 -2.28 18.76
CA PRO A 174 -11.85 -2.19 17.37
C PRO A 174 -12.30 -3.55 16.83
N SER A 175 -13.41 -3.55 16.09
CA SER A 175 -13.95 -4.76 15.48
C SER A 175 -12.97 -5.39 14.48
N PRO A 176 -12.99 -6.73 14.29
CA PRO A 176 -12.20 -7.39 13.26
C PRO A 176 -12.47 -6.80 11.87
N ILE A 177 -11.41 -6.70 11.07
CA ILE A 177 -11.50 -6.17 9.72
C ILE A 177 -12.05 -7.20 8.74
N THR A 178 -12.93 -6.78 7.84
CA THR A 178 -13.41 -7.59 6.71
C THR A 178 -12.50 -7.47 5.49
N TYR A 179 -12.59 -8.40 4.52
CA TYR A 179 -11.84 -8.28 3.26
C TYR A 179 -12.15 -6.98 2.51
N ARG A 180 -13.41 -6.53 2.53
CA ARG A 180 -13.81 -5.29 1.86
C ARG A 180 -13.13 -4.07 2.48
N GLN A 181 -13.13 -3.98 3.81
CA GLN A 181 -12.44 -2.91 4.52
C GLN A 181 -10.91 -2.95 4.29
N LEU A 182 -10.32 -4.15 4.22
CA LEU A 182 -8.91 -4.30 3.86
C LEU A 182 -8.62 -3.77 2.45
N LEU A 183 -9.47 -4.13 1.48
CA LEU A 183 -9.34 -3.66 0.09
C LEU A 183 -9.48 -2.14 0.01
N ASP A 184 -10.51 -1.57 0.60
CA ASP A 184 -10.75 -0.11 0.58
C ASP A 184 -9.54 0.64 1.19
N MET A 185 -9.01 0.18 2.34
CA MET A 185 -7.79 0.78 2.92
C MET A 185 -6.54 0.56 2.07
N SER A 186 -6.43 -0.57 1.37
CA SER A 186 -5.27 -0.86 0.52
C SER A 186 -5.22 0.03 -0.72
N VAL A 187 -6.39 0.35 -1.29
CA VAL A 187 -6.53 1.32 -2.39
C VAL A 187 -6.18 2.72 -1.90
N GLU A 188 -6.76 3.18 -0.78
CA GLU A 188 -6.42 4.47 -0.17
C GLU A 188 -4.91 4.57 0.13
N THR A 189 -4.30 3.49 0.63
CA THR A 189 -2.85 3.43 0.87
C THR A 189 -2.05 3.58 -0.43
N ALA A 190 -2.49 2.93 -1.51
CA ALA A 190 -1.84 3.00 -2.81
C ALA A 190 -1.89 4.44 -3.36
N GLU A 191 -3.04 5.11 -3.25
CA GLU A 191 -3.18 6.52 -3.64
C GLU A 191 -2.27 7.45 -2.83
N ILE A 192 -2.23 7.28 -1.51
CA ILE A 192 -1.36 8.07 -0.63
C ILE A 192 0.12 7.88 -0.98
N ILE A 193 0.55 6.65 -1.27
CA ILE A 193 1.93 6.38 -1.68
C ILE A 193 2.22 6.98 -3.06
N SER A 194 1.31 6.83 -4.02
CA SER A 194 1.46 7.43 -5.34
C SER A 194 1.63 8.95 -5.23
N GLU A 195 0.85 9.59 -4.37
CA GLU A 195 0.95 11.03 -4.12
C GLU A 195 2.31 11.42 -3.49
N ALA A 196 2.80 10.64 -2.52
CA ALA A 196 4.13 10.86 -1.94
C ALA A 196 5.25 10.74 -3.01
N ILE A 197 5.15 9.73 -3.88
CA ILE A 197 6.08 9.54 -5.01
C ILE A 197 5.99 10.74 -5.96
N ARG A 198 4.78 11.12 -6.37
CA ARG A 198 4.51 12.23 -7.29
C ARG A 198 5.04 13.56 -6.77
N ILE A 199 4.86 13.86 -5.48
CA ILE A 199 5.41 15.08 -4.85
C ILE A 199 6.93 15.14 -5.08
N TRP A 200 7.64 14.03 -4.82
CA TRP A 200 9.10 13.98 -4.88
C TRP A 200 9.68 13.86 -6.29
N THR A 201 9.18 12.91 -7.07
CA THR A 201 9.75 12.54 -8.37
C THR A 201 9.10 13.29 -9.53
N PHE A 202 7.93 13.90 -9.29
CA PHE A 202 7.07 14.48 -10.32
C PHE A 202 6.60 13.46 -11.37
N SER A 203 6.62 12.17 -11.00
CA SER A 203 6.07 11.08 -11.81
C SER A 203 4.60 10.87 -11.47
N VAL A 204 3.75 10.74 -12.50
CA VAL A 204 2.33 10.43 -12.34
C VAL A 204 2.12 8.95 -12.62
N ILE A 205 1.64 8.21 -11.62
CA ILE A 205 1.22 6.82 -11.76
C ILE A 205 -0.21 6.75 -11.24
N ASP A 206 -1.14 6.24 -12.05
CA ASP A 206 -2.50 5.96 -11.59
C ASP A 206 -2.55 4.57 -10.96
N PRO A 207 -2.70 4.43 -9.63
CA PRO A 207 -2.81 3.13 -8.97
C PRO A 207 -4.01 2.33 -9.48
N LYS A 208 -5.08 3.03 -9.88
CA LYS A 208 -6.36 2.42 -10.24
C LYS A 208 -6.23 1.56 -11.48
N ASP A 209 -5.61 2.07 -12.53
CA ASP A 209 -5.39 1.33 -13.79
C ASP A 209 -4.65 0.00 -13.56
N TRP A 210 -3.64 0.01 -12.69
CA TRP A 210 -2.84 -1.17 -12.39
C TRP A 210 -3.62 -2.20 -11.57
N ILE A 211 -4.42 -1.72 -10.60
CA ILE A 211 -5.30 -2.56 -9.78
C ILE A 211 -6.38 -3.19 -10.66
N GLU A 212 -7.03 -2.41 -11.54
CA GLU A 212 -8.06 -2.88 -12.46
C GLU A 212 -7.51 -3.93 -13.44
N ASN A 213 -6.35 -3.67 -14.05
CA ASN A 213 -5.71 -4.65 -14.94
C ASN A 213 -5.37 -5.97 -14.21
N ALA A 214 -4.86 -5.90 -12.98
CA ALA A 214 -4.58 -7.10 -12.19
C ALA A 214 -5.86 -7.83 -11.74
N GLU A 215 -6.93 -7.09 -11.43
CA GLU A 215 -8.25 -7.63 -11.14
C GLU A 215 -8.82 -8.38 -12.34
N GLU A 216 -8.75 -7.81 -13.54
CA GLU A 216 -9.19 -8.46 -14.77
C GLU A 216 -8.49 -9.81 -14.99
N TYR A 217 -7.16 -9.85 -14.84
CA TYR A 217 -6.41 -11.10 -14.95
C TYR A 217 -6.80 -12.13 -13.89
N ALA A 218 -7.01 -11.72 -12.65
CA ALA A 218 -7.44 -12.62 -11.59
C ALA A 218 -8.86 -13.16 -11.85
N VAL A 219 -9.77 -12.32 -12.32
CA VAL A 219 -11.12 -12.72 -12.72
C VAL A 219 -11.05 -13.73 -13.87
N MET A 220 -10.26 -13.46 -14.91
CA MET A 220 -10.08 -14.38 -16.04
C MET A 220 -9.50 -15.73 -15.59
N PHE A 221 -8.49 -15.72 -14.72
CA PHE A 221 -7.93 -16.93 -14.11
C PHE A 221 -9.03 -17.77 -13.47
N TRP A 222 -9.84 -17.19 -12.58
CA TRP A 222 -10.93 -17.91 -11.90
C TRP A 222 -12.02 -18.44 -12.84
N HIS A 223 -12.27 -17.77 -13.96
CA HIS A 223 -13.20 -18.27 -14.99
C HIS A 223 -12.62 -19.44 -15.77
N SER A 224 -11.31 -19.44 -16.03
CA SER A 224 -10.63 -20.44 -16.84
C SER A 224 -10.39 -21.78 -16.14
N ILE A 225 -10.25 -21.78 -14.81
CA ILE A 225 -10.03 -23.03 -14.08
C ILE A 225 -11.32 -23.85 -13.99
N PRO A 226 -11.30 -25.18 -14.13
CA PRO A 226 -12.46 -26.02 -13.85
C PRO A 226 -12.75 -26.06 -12.34
N SER A 227 -13.89 -26.64 -11.95
CA SER A 227 -14.07 -26.99 -10.53
C SER A 227 -12.98 -28.00 -10.14
N LEU A 228 -12.26 -27.75 -9.04
CA LEU A 228 -11.11 -28.60 -8.71
C LEU A 228 -11.55 -29.99 -8.24
N THR A 229 -12.71 -30.07 -7.60
CA THR A 229 -13.33 -31.35 -7.21
C THR A 229 -13.64 -32.20 -8.42
N GLU A 230 -14.15 -31.60 -9.51
CA GLU A 230 -14.43 -32.32 -10.77
C GLU A 230 -13.16 -32.91 -11.39
N VAL A 231 -12.01 -32.24 -11.23
CA VAL A 231 -10.71 -32.73 -11.71
C VAL A 231 -10.17 -33.85 -10.83
N GLU A 232 -10.28 -33.71 -9.52
CA GLU A 232 -9.82 -34.70 -8.54
C GLU A 232 -10.62 -36.00 -8.58
N GLU A 233 -11.90 -35.93 -8.94
CA GLU A 233 -12.79 -37.08 -9.06
C GLU A 233 -12.74 -37.75 -10.45
N MET A 234 -11.97 -37.23 -11.41
CA MET A 234 -11.84 -37.86 -12.71
C MET A 234 -11.20 -39.24 -12.55
N PRO A 235 -11.87 -40.33 -12.99
CA PRO A 235 -11.30 -41.66 -12.89
C PRO A 235 -10.03 -41.73 -13.75
N ASP A 236 -8.98 -42.31 -13.18
CA ASP A 236 -7.76 -42.65 -13.92
C ASP A 236 -8.18 -43.38 -15.20
N LYS A 237 -7.95 -42.73 -16.34
CA LYS A 237 -7.98 -43.43 -17.62
C LYS A 237 -6.86 -44.45 -17.55
N LYS A 238 -7.22 -45.69 -17.22
CA LYS A 238 -6.33 -46.85 -17.36
C LYS A 238 -5.95 -46.94 -18.84
N GLU A 239 -4.76 -46.45 -19.17
CA GLU A 239 -4.06 -46.77 -20.42
C GLU A 239 -3.53 -48.22 -20.37
#